data_AF-A0A7D8Z860-F1
#
_entry.id   AF-A0A7D8Z860-F1
#
_cell.length_a   1.000
_cell.length_b   1.000
_cell.length_c   1.000
_cell.angle_alpha   90.00
_cell.angle_beta   90.00
_cell.angle_gamma   90.00
#
_symmetry.space_group_name_H-M   'P 1'
#
loop_
_entity.id
_entity.type
_entity.pdbx_description
1 polymer ?
#
loop_
_entity_poly.entity_id
_entity_poly.type
_entity_poly.pdbx_seq_one_letter_code
_entity_poly.pdbx_strand_id
1 'polypeptide(L)'
;MGLWFGETWGYTIILSVIYGATVGWIAKELLHWAEEKRFIDRESFLVFAITLALFVVGTCGMIGSDDVLACFIAGNAFTWDDWFRLETEDDALQPTIDMLLNLAIFMWFGAICPWSMFLHNSVIPIYRLIFLGILILLFRRLPVVFAFHKLIHQIEDTRQAIFVGFFGPIGVSAVFYLYISLEFLETITVDGVQREDAKQLSEIMIVVIWFLAICSIVVHGLSIPLGKLGFFLPRTLSRAFTSRSQERDQVFRVSDSARPSATGVLRERRPRRARDRSPSSAGNSTRPIYRIGGSVIQHANSDVNTGANTPVELRPSRPSTPPNVAVTRTIRFPDDEPAAIVGSDRST
;
A
#
# COMPACT_ATOMS: atom_id res chain seq x y z
N MET A 1 39.56 2.65 -15.44
CA MET A 1 38.91 1.35 -15.12
C MET A 1 39.27 0.86 -13.73
N GLY A 2 40.55 0.65 -13.38
CA GLY A 2 40.92 0.15 -12.05
C GLY A 2 40.47 1.04 -10.87
N LEU A 3 40.63 2.36 -11.00
CA LEU A 3 40.12 3.33 -10.01
C LEU A 3 38.59 3.25 -9.86
N TRP A 4 37.84 3.17 -10.96
CA TRP A 4 36.37 3.06 -10.91
C TRP A 4 35.89 1.77 -10.23
N PHE A 5 36.52 0.63 -10.48
CA PHE A 5 36.17 -0.61 -9.78
C PHE A 5 36.64 -0.64 -8.33
N GLY A 6 37.82 -0.11 -8.01
CA GLY A 6 38.32 -0.08 -6.64
C GLY A 6 37.59 0.93 -5.76
N GLU A 7 37.54 2.17 -6.23
CA GLU A 7 37.00 3.32 -5.51
C GLU A 7 35.47 3.29 -5.48
N THR A 8 34.80 3.19 -6.64
CA THR A 8 33.33 3.23 -6.66
C THR A 8 32.71 1.91 -6.22
N TRP A 9 33.12 0.78 -6.81
CA TRP A 9 32.48 -0.50 -6.47
C TRP A 9 32.97 -1.06 -5.14
N GLY A 10 34.28 -1.11 -4.93
CA GLY A 10 34.86 -1.64 -3.69
C GLY A 10 34.62 -0.71 -2.50
N TYR A 11 35.14 0.51 -2.58
CA TYR A 11 35.18 1.42 -1.46
C TYR A 11 33.86 2.13 -1.21
N THR A 12 33.14 2.62 -2.21
CA THR A 12 31.86 3.31 -1.98
C THR A 12 30.69 2.35 -1.77
N ILE A 13 30.55 1.32 -2.61
CA ILE A 13 29.37 0.44 -2.59
C ILE A 13 29.55 -0.72 -1.60
N ILE A 14 30.56 -1.57 -1.81
CA ILE A 14 30.73 -2.80 -1.02
C ILE A 14 31.01 -2.47 0.45
N LEU A 15 31.87 -1.49 0.74
CA LEU A 15 32.14 -1.07 2.11
C LEU A 15 30.89 -0.57 2.80
N SER A 16 30.09 0.30 2.17
CA SER A 16 28.83 0.79 2.74
C SER A 16 27.83 -0.34 3.02
N VAL A 17 27.74 -1.33 2.14
CA VAL A 17 26.88 -2.50 2.35
C VAL A 17 27.37 -3.32 3.55
N ILE A 18 28.66 -3.64 3.63
CA ILE A 18 29.24 -4.41 4.73
C ILE A 18 29.10 -3.65 6.06
N TYR A 19 29.42 -2.35 6.05
CA TYR A 19 29.32 -1.47 7.20
C TYR A 19 27.87 -1.39 7.71
N GLY A 20 26.93 -1.05 6.82
CA GLY A 20 25.52 -0.97 7.16
C GLY A 20 24.97 -2.29 7.69
N ALA A 21 25.29 -3.41 7.03
CA ALA A 21 24.85 -4.73 7.49
C ALA A 21 25.40 -5.09 8.86
N THR A 22 26.68 -4.81 9.11
CA THR A 22 27.34 -5.10 10.39
C THR A 22 26.74 -4.24 11.51
N VAL A 23 26.62 -2.93 11.30
CA VAL A 23 26.07 -2.01 12.31
C VAL A 23 24.60 -2.29 12.57
N GLY A 24 23.79 -2.53 11.53
CA GLY A 24 22.37 -2.88 11.67
C GLY A 24 22.16 -4.19 12.43
N TRP A 25 22.99 -5.20 12.16
CA TRP A 25 22.95 -6.48 12.89
C TRP A 25 23.35 -6.32 14.36
N ILE A 26 24.42 -5.58 14.65
CA ILE A 26 24.82 -5.28 16.03
C ILE A 26 23.72 -4.51 16.76
N ALA A 27 23.13 -3.50 16.11
CA ALA A 27 22.07 -2.69 16.69
C ALA A 27 20.83 -3.52 17.04
N LYS A 28 20.47 -4.47 16.17
CA LYS A 28 19.40 -5.43 16.42
C LYS A 28 19.69 -6.29 17.66
N GLU A 29 20.87 -6.89 17.74
CA GLU A 29 21.24 -7.76 18.87
C GLU A 29 21.28 -6.98 20.19
N LEU A 30 21.83 -5.75 20.16
CA LEU A 30 21.84 -4.86 21.32
C LEU A 30 20.43 -4.48 21.77
N LEU A 31 19.52 -4.26 20.83
CA LEU A 31 18.13 -3.91 21.13
C LEU A 31 17.39 -5.09 21.78
N HIS A 32 17.53 -6.30 21.24
CA HIS A 32 16.98 -7.52 21.84
C HIS A 32 17.53 -7.72 23.25
N TRP A 33 18.85 -7.62 23.43
CA TRP A 33 19.49 -7.77 24.73
C TRP A 33 19.00 -6.75 25.76
N ALA A 34 18.83 -5.48 25.35
CA ALA A 34 18.34 -4.42 26.24
C ALA A 34 16.85 -4.60 26.59
N GLU A 35 16.05 -5.11 25.67
CA GLU A 35 14.62 -5.40 25.87
C GLU A 35 14.41 -6.61 26.80
N GLU A 36 15.18 -7.69 26.63
CA GLU A 36 15.20 -8.84 27.56
C GLU A 36 15.51 -8.43 29.01
N LYS A 37 16.34 -7.39 29.18
CA LYS A 37 16.70 -6.80 30.48
C LYS A 37 15.72 -5.74 30.96
N ARG A 38 14.68 -5.42 30.17
CA ARG A 38 13.70 -4.36 30.44
C ARG A 38 14.32 -2.98 30.62
N PHE A 39 15.35 -2.66 29.84
CA PHE A 39 15.98 -1.34 29.85
C PHE A 39 15.28 -0.33 28.94
N ILE A 40 14.33 -0.77 28.10
CA ILE A 40 13.74 0.05 27.04
C ILE A 40 12.23 0.10 27.19
N ASP A 41 11.71 1.31 27.25
CA ASP A 41 10.28 1.61 27.15
C ASP A 41 9.86 1.74 25.68
N ARG A 42 8.55 1.60 25.41
CA ARG A 42 7.96 1.71 24.06
C ARG A 42 8.40 2.95 23.29
N GLU A 43 8.38 4.12 23.93
CA GLU A 43 8.76 5.40 23.30
C GLU A 43 10.25 5.44 22.92
N SER A 44 11.10 4.83 23.74
CA SER A 44 12.55 4.75 23.53
C SER A 44 12.92 3.82 22.36
N PHE A 45 12.03 2.91 21.99
CA PHE A 45 12.21 1.98 20.88
C PHE A 45 12.27 2.70 19.52
N LEU A 46 11.45 3.73 19.33
CA LEU A 46 11.44 4.54 18.11
C LEU A 46 12.64 5.48 18.03
N VAL A 47 13.03 6.08 19.16
CA VAL A 47 14.21 6.94 19.26
C VAL A 47 15.48 6.16 18.91
N PHE A 48 15.53 4.87 19.24
CA PHE A 48 16.63 3.99 18.85
C PHE A 48 16.82 3.93 17.33
N ALA A 49 15.73 3.76 16.55
CA ALA A 49 15.81 3.71 15.10
C ALA A 49 16.33 5.02 14.48
N ILE A 50 15.87 6.18 15.00
CA ILE A 50 16.35 7.50 14.55
C ILE A 50 17.83 7.68 14.93
N THR A 51 18.20 7.30 16.15
CA THR A 51 19.58 7.41 16.64
C THR A 51 20.52 6.52 15.85
N LEU A 52 20.08 5.30 15.51
CA LEU A 52 20.82 4.38 14.66
C LEU A 52 21.02 4.97 13.25
N ALA A 53 19.99 5.57 12.66
CA ALA A 53 20.10 6.23 11.36
C ALA A 53 21.11 7.39 11.40
N LEU A 54 21.01 8.28 12.40
CA LEU A 54 21.95 9.39 12.59
C LEU A 54 23.38 8.90 12.86
N PHE A 55 23.52 7.83 13.65
CA PHE A 55 24.80 7.20 13.92
C PHE A 55 25.44 6.69 12.64
N VAL A 56 24.72 5.87 11.85
CA VAL A 56 25.23 5.30 10.60
C VAL A 56 25.57 6.38 9.59
N VAL A 57 24.70 7.39 9.42
CA VAL A 57 24.96 8.50 8.50
C VAL A 57 26.19 9.30 8.93
N GLY A 58 26.32 9.61 10.22
CA GLY A 58 27.46 10.36 10.74
C GLY A 58 28.79 9.60 10.63
N THR A 59 28.82 8.34 11.06
CA THR A 59 30.06 7.53 11.06
C THR A 59 30.46 7.10 9.66
N CYS A 60 29.50 6.71 8.80
CA CYS A 60 29.79 6.35 7.41
C CYS A 60 30.21 7.58 6.59
N GLY A 61 29.57 8.73 6.83
CA GLY A 61 29.96 10.01 6.23
C GLY A 61 31.39 10.41 6.61
N MET A 62 31.80 10.21 7.88
CA MET A 62 33.19 10.42 8.31
C MET A 62 34.18 9.46 7.65
N ILE A 63 33.75 8.24 7.34
CA ILE A 63 34.57 7.26 6.60
C ILE A 63 34.74 7.69 5.13
N GLY A 64 33.84 8.52 4.58
CA GLY A 64 33.86 8.96 3.18
C GLY A 64 33.23 7.97 2.22
N SER A 65 32.35 7.08 2.71
CA SER A 65 31.59 6.11 1.90
C SER A 65 30.13 6.54 1.74
N ASP A 66 29.34 5.84 0.91
CA ASP A 66 27.92 6.14 0.70
C ASP A 66 27.10 5.86 1.97
N ASP A 67 26.76 6.92 2.68
CA ASP A 67 26.05 6.94 3.96
C ASP A 67 24.56 6.63 3.81
N VAL A 68 23.92 7.08 2.74
CA VAL A 68 22.52 6.77 2.41
C VAL A 68 22.34 5.28 2.15
N LEU A 69 23.23 4.67 1.36
CA LEU A 69 23.24 3.24 1.10
C LEU A 69 23.51 2.46 2.39
N ALA A 70 24.52 2.87 3.18
CA ALA A 70 24.83 2.21 4.45
C ALA A 70 23.63 2.27 5.42
N CYS A 71 22.97 3.42 5.54
CA CYS A 71 21.79 3.60 6.38
C CYS A 71 20.62 2.73 5.90
N PHE A 72 20.41 2.63 4.58
CA PHE A 72 19.39 1.76 4.01
C PHE A 72 19.66 0.28 4.35
N ILE A 73 20.89 -0.20 4.14
CA ILE A 73 21.26 -1.58 4.45
C ILE A 73 21.19 -1.85 5.96
N ALA A 74 21.60 -0.90 6.80
CA ALA A 74 21.46 -1.00 8.24
C ALA A 74 19.99 -1.17 8.67
N GLY A 75 19.07 -0.40 8.10
CA GLY A 75 17.63 -0.55 8.35
C GLY A 75 17.06 -1.91 7.94
N ASN A 76 17.50 -2.44 6.79
CA ASN A 76 17.12 -3.80 6.34
C ASN A 76 17.70 -4.89 7.25
N ALA A 77 18.97 -4.78 7.64
CA ALA A 77 19.61 -5.73 8.55
C ALA A 77 19.00 -5.67 9.96
N PHE A 78 18.67 -4.47 10.42
CA PHE A 78 18.03 -4.22 11.71
C PHE A 78 16.64 -4.86 11.80
N THR A 79 15.88 -4.87 10.71
CA THR A 79 14.51 -5.43 10.66
C THR A 79 14.45 -6.86 10.11
N TRP A 80 15.59 -7.55 9.97
CA TRP A 80 15.68 -8.81 9.22
C TRP A 80 14.78 -9.94 9.76
N ASP A 81 14.63 -10.05 11.08
CA ASP A 81 13.78 -11.07 11.72
C ASP A 81 12.34 -10.62 11.96
N ASP A 82 11.99 -9.43 11.47
CA ASP A 82 10.65 -8.84 11.54
C ASP A 82 10.14 -8.57 12.97
N TRP A 83 10.90 -8.95 14.01
CA TRP A 83 10.53 -8.81 15.41
C TRP A 83 10.33 -7.34 15.79
N PHE A 84 11.28 -6.46 15.44
CA PHE A 84 11.16 -5.02 15.67
C PHE A 84 9.92 -4.42 15.00
N ARG A 85 9.62 -4.85 13.76
CA ARG A 85 8.48 -4.35 13.00
C ARG A 85 7.17 -4.76 13.65
N LEU A 86 7.06 -6.02 14.05
CA LEU A 86 5.87 -6.56 14.71
C LEU A 86 5.65 -5.91 16.07
N GLU A 87 6.71 -5.73 16.85
CA GLU A 87 6.61 -5.08 18.15
C GLU A 87 6.12 -3.64 17.98
N THR A 88 6.58 -2.91 16.97
CA THR A 88 6.20 -1.50 16.74
C THR A 88 4.92 -1.33 15.90
N GLU A 89 4.28 -2.40 15.45
CA GLU A 89 3.16 -2.32 14.48
C GLU A 89 1.95 -1.53 15.03
N ASP A 90 1.67 -1.69 16.33
CA ASP A 90 0.57 -0.99 17.01
C ASP A 90 0.97 0.39 17.57
N ASP A 91 2.22 0.83 17.34
CA ASP A 91 2.69 2.14 17.83
C ASP A 91 2.29 3.26 16.86
N ALA A 92 1.39 4.13 17.32
CA ALA A 92 0.94 5.30 16.56
C ALA A 92 2.05 6.34 16.32
N LEU A 93 3.18 6.27 17.06
CA LEU A 93 4.27 7.22 16.92
C LEU A 93 5.01 7.06 15.58
N GLN A 94 5.22 5.83 15.09
CA GLN A 94 5.95 5.60 13.84
C GLN A 94 5.22 6.23 12.62
N PRO A 95 3.90 6.01 12.40
CA PRO A 95 3.16 6.71 11.36
C PRO A 95 3.11 8.24 11.56
N THR A 96 3.07 8.71 12.81
CA THR A 96 3.04 10.15 13.11
C THR A 96 4.36 10.82 12.72
N ILE A 97 5.50 10.22 13.07
CA ILE A 97 6.81 10.72 12.69
C ILE A 97 6.99 10.67 11.17
N ASP A 98 6.62 9.57 10.52
CA ASP A 98 6.66 9.47 9.06
C ASP A 98 5.83 10.59 8.40
N MET A 99 4.60 10.82 8.88
CA MET A 99 3.76 11.91 8.39
C MET A 99 4.42 13.29 8.60
N LEU A 100 4.97 13.56 9.80
CA LEU A 100 5.59 14.85 10.11
C LEU A 100 6.85 15.09 9.27
N LEU A 101 7.72 14.08 9.13
CA LEU A 101 8.92 14.16 8.31
C LEU A 101 8.58 14.36 6.83
N ASN A 102 7.62 13.59 6.31
CA ASN A 102 7.16 13.75 4.93
C ASN A 102 6.56 15.14 4.71
N LEU A 103 5.69 15.61 5.61
CA LEU A 103 5.10 16.95 5.54
C LEU A 103 6.19 18.02 5.56
N ALA A 104 7.16 17.94 6.48
CA ALA A 104 8.27 18.89 6.59
C ALA A 104 9.11 18.94 5.30
N ILE A 105 9.50 17.78 4.77
CA ILE A 105 10.31 17.70 3.54
C ILE A 105 9.54 18.22 2.34
N PHE A 106 8.25 17.88 2.18
CA PHE A 106 7.45 18.37 1.05
C PHE A 106 7.14 19.87 1.15
N MET A 107 6.94 20.40 2.36
CA MET A 107 6.84 21.85 2.56
C MET A 107 8.16 22.53 2.19
N TRP A 108 9.29 21.98 2.61
CA TRP A 108 10.60 22.48 2.24
C TRP A 108 10.82 22.43 0.72
N PHE A 109 10.44 21.33 0.05
CA PHE A 109 10.52 21.19 -1.42
C PHE A 109 9.70 22.26 -2.13
N GLY A 110 8.47 22.50 -1.68
CA GLY A 110 7.62 23.55 -2.24
C GLY A 110 8.22 24.96 -2.06
N ALA A 111 8.89 25.21 -0.94
CA ALA A 111 9.52 26.48 -0.63
C ALA A 111 10.81 26.74 -1.40
N ILE A 112 11.69 25.73 -1.53
CA ILE A 112 13.01 25.87 -2.17
C ILE A 112 12.97 25.68 -3.69
N CYS A 113 11.91 25.06 -4.22
CA CYS A 113 11.76 24.80 -5.64
C CYS A 113 11.90 26.11 -6.45
N PRO A 114 12.75 26.14 -7.49
CA PRO A 114 13.03 27.35 -8.24
C PRO A 114 11.94 27.66 -9.28
N TRP A 115 10.75 28.01 -8.81
CA TRP A 115 9.56 28.24 -9.64
C TRP A 115 9.79 29.25 -10.77
N SER A 116 10.55 30.32 -10.50
CA SER A 116 10.87 31.36 -11.49
C SER A 116 11.74 30.83 -12.64
N MET A 117 12.66 29.90 -12.35
CA MET A 117 13.58 29.34 -13.34
C MET A 117 12.87 28.39 -14.33
N PHE A 118 11.67 27.89 -14.00
CA PHE A 118 10.90 27.09 -14.96
C PHE A 118 10.29 27.92 -16.09
N LEU A 119 9.97 29.20 -15.80
CA LEU A 119 9.39 30.13 -16.77
C LEU A 119 10.46 30.97 -17.47
N HIS A 120 11.47 31.40 -16.71
CA HIS A 120 12.52 32.31 -17.18
C HIS A 120 13.89 31.64 -17.03
N ASN A 121 14.29 30.89 -18.05
CA ASN A 121 15.63 30.35 -18.16
C ASN A 121 16.18 30.52 -19.59
N SER A 122 17.49 30.73 -19.67
CA SER A 122 18.24 30.78 -20.93
C SER A 122 18.53 29.39 -21.51
N VAL A 123 18.30 28.34 -20.72
CA VAL A 123 18.78 26.98 -20.99
C VAL A 123 17.80 26.19 -21.87
N ILE A 124 16.56 26.00 -21.42
CA ILE A 124 15.56 25.17 -22.12
C ILE A 124 14.18 25.81 -21.96
N PRO A 125 13.47 26.15 -23.05
CA PRO A 125 12.16 26.76 -22.94
C PRO A 125 11.11 25.80 -22.38
N ILE A 126 10.12 26.33 -21.64
CA ILE A 126 9.11 25.56 -20.89
C ILE A 126 8.38 24.50 -21.71
N TYR A 127 8.08 24.76 -23.00
CA TYR A 127 7.39 23.79 -23.86
C TYR A 127 8.21 22.51 -24.07
N ARG A 128 9.55 22.61 -24.13
CA ARG A 128 10.44 21.45 -24.20
C ARG A 128 10.55 20.75 -22.85
N LEU A 129 10.53 21.48 -21.73
CA LEU A 129 10.49 20.89 -20.39
C LEU A 129 9.24 20.02 -20.21
N ILE A 130 8.06 20.56 -20.53
CA ILE A 130 6.80 19.83 -20.41
C ILE A 130 6.84 18.56 -21.25
N PHE A 131 7.29 18.67 -22.51
CA PHE A 131 7.42 17.50 -23.37
C PHE A 131 8.42 16.48 -22.82
N LEU A 132 9.58 16.93 -22.32
CA LEU A 132 10.57 16.09 -21.67
C LEU A 132 10.00 15.39 -20.43
N GLY A 133 9.22 16.10 -19.61
CA GLY A 133 8.53 15.55 -18.44
C GLY A 133 7.57 14.43 -18.82
N ILE A 134 6.71 14.65 -19.82
CA ILE A 134 5.81 13.62 -20.34
C ILE A 134 6.60 12.41 -20.84
N LEU A 135 7.66 12.65 -21.62
CA LEU A 135 8.48 11.59 -22.18
C LEU A 135 9.15 10.76 -21.07
N ILE A 136 9.69 11.41 -20.04
CA ILE A 136 10.33 10.72 -18.91
C ILE A 136 9.30 9.93 -18.10
N LEU A 137 8.12 10.49 -17.81
CA LEU A 137 7.07 9.77 -17.10
C LEU A 137 6.59 8.52 -17.86
N LEU A 138 6.58 8.57 -19.19
CA LEU A 138 6.18 7.43 -20.02
C LEU A 138 7.30 6.43 -20.28
N PHE A 139 8.54 6.88 -20.48
CA PHE A 139 9.62 6.03 -20.99
C PHE A 139 10.67 5.63 -19.96
N ARG A 140 10.77 6.32 -18.81
CA ARG A 140 11.83 6.05 -17.82
C ARG A 140 11.73 4.65 -17.21
N ARG A 141 10.52 4.18 -16.92
CA ARG A 141 10.30 2.93 -16.17
C ARG A 141 9.35 1.96 -16.86
N LEU A 142 8.24 2.47 -17.40
CA LEU A 142 7.19 1.64 -17.98
C LEU A 142 7.69 0.70 -19.09
N PRO A 143 8.53 1.13 -20.06
CA PRO A 143 9.01 0.23 -21.12
C PRO A 143 9.92 -0.86 -20.59
N VAL A 144 10.80 -0.52 -19.65
CA VAL A 144 11.76 -1.46 -19.06
C VAL A 144 11.02 -2.49 -18.20
N VAL A 145 10.15 -2.05 -17.30
CA VAL A 145 9.35 -2.97 -16.45
C VAL A 145 8.44 -3.84 -17.32
N PHE A 146 7.83 -3.28 -18.37
CA PHE A 146 7.02 -4.06 -19.29
C PHE A 146 7.85 -5.03 -20.14
N ALA A 147 9.08 -4.69 -20.54
CA ALA A 147 9.94 -5.63 -21.26
C ALA A 147 10.38 -6.80 -20.35
N PHE A 148 10.70 -6.52 -19.09
CA PHE A 148 11.23 -7.50 -18.14
C PHE A 148 10.16 -8.17 -17.26
N HIS A 149 8.87 -7.87 -17.42
CA HIS A 149 7.82 -8.41 -16.53
C HIS A 149 7.83 -9.94 -16.47
N LYS A 150 8.12 -10.62 -17.60
CA LYS A 150 8.20 -12.09 -17.64
C LYS A 150 9.37 -12.69 -16.85
N LEU A 151 10.40 -11.91 -16.54
CA LEU A 151 11.53 -12.36 -15.71
C LEU A 151 11.23 -12.14 -14.21
N ILE A 152 10.27 -11.26 -13.89
CA ILE A 152 9.92 -10.92 -12.52
C ILE A 152 8.75 -11.82 -12.09
N HIS A 153 9.06 -12.85 -11.29
CA HIS A 153 8.07 -13.83 -10.80
C HIS A 153 6.86 -13.21 -10.06
N GLN A 154 6.98 -11.97 -9.58
CA GLN A 154 5.90 -11.25 -8.89
C GLN A 154 4.92 -10.52 -9.84
N ILE A 155 5.23 -10.42 -11.14
CA ILE A 155 4.41 -9.71 -12.14
C ILE A 155 3.95 -10.69 -13.21
N GLU A 156 2.78 -11.29 -13.00
CA GLU A 156 2.25 -12.29 -13.92
C GLU A 156 1.38 -11.66 -15.02
N ASP A 157 0.59 -10.62 -14.70
CA ASP A 157 -0.29 -9.97 -15.67
C ASP A 157 0.35 -8.72 -16.30
N THR A 158 0.11 -8.55 -17.60
CA THR A 158 0.38 -7.32 -18.36
C THR A 158 -0.19 -6.06 -17.69
N ARG A 159 -1.36 -6.16 -17.05
CA ARG A 159 -1.96 -5.02 -16.31
C ARG A 159 -1.18 -4.68 -15.04
N GLN A 160 -0.65 -5.70 -14.34
CA GLN A 160 0.22 -5.50 -13.19
C GLN A 160 1.54 -4.86 -13.63
N ALA A 161 2.11 -5.29 -14.76
CA ALA A 161 3.33 -4.71 -15.31
C ALA A 161 3.19 -3.22 -15.63
N ILE A 162 2.07 -2.82 -16.25
CA ILE A 162 1.78 -1.41 -16.53
C ILE A 162 1.61 -0.62 -15.23
N PHE A 163 0.87 -1.17 -14.26
CA PHE A 163 0.66 -0.53 -12.96
C PHE A 163 1.98 -0.32 -12.21
N VAL A 164 2.77 -1.38 -12.04
CA VAL A 164 4.07 -1.32 -11.36
C VAL A 164 5.03 -0.41 -12.13
N GLY A 165 5.04 -0.46 -13.46
CA GLY A 165 5.86 0.40 -14.31
C GLY A 165 5.50 1.89 -14.16
N PHE A 166 4.21 2.20 -13.99
CA PHE A 166 3.72 3.56 -13.78
C PHE A 166 4.04 4.07 -12.36
N PHE A 167 3.85 3.27 -11.31
CA PHE A 167 4.05 3.71 -9.93
C PHE A 167 5.52 3.70 -9.49
N GLY A 168 6.28 4.72 -9.91
CA GLY A 168 7.68 4.92 -9.53
C GLY A 168 8.10 6.39 -9.58
N PRO A 169 7.54 7.24 -8.70
CA PRO A 169 7.81 8.67 -8.73
C PRO A 169 9.28 9.00 -8.50
N ILE A 170 9.76 10.06 -9.13
CA ILE A 170 10.98 10.75 -8.75
C ILE A 170 10.74 11.37 -7.37
N GLY A 171 11.46 10.87 -6.37
CA GLY A 171 11.31 11.27 -4.98
C GLY A 171 12.41 12.22 -4.50
N VAL A 172 12.54 12.29 -3.17
CA VAL A 172 13.46 13.17 -2.43
C VAL A 172 14.92 12.94 -2.80
N SER A 173 15.29 11.69 -3.10
CA SER A 173 16.67 11.31 -3.45
C SER A 173 17.19 12.02 -4.70
N ALA A 174 16.33 12.34 -5.68
CA ALA A 174 16.77 13.05 -6.88
C ALA A 174 17.22 14.48 -6.57
N VAL A 175 16.54 15.15 -5.65
CA VAL A 175 16.91 16.49 -5.17
C VAL A 175 18.18 16.40 -4.31
N PHE A 176 18.30 15.40 -3.45
CA PHE A 176 19.52 15.16 -2.67
C PHE A 176 20.76 14.99 -3.57
N TYR A 177 20.70 14.11 -4.56
CA TYR A 177 21.82 13.92 -5.49
C TYR A 177 22.05 15.11 -6.42
N LEU A 178 21.02 15.94 -6.69
CA LEU A 178 21.22 17.23 -7.35
C LEU A 178 22.16 18.11 -6.51
N TYR A 179 21.91 18.29 -5.22
CA TYR A 179 22.76 19.12 -4.37
C TYR A 179 24.19 18.58 -4.25
N ILE A 180 24.36 17.27 -4.07
CA ILE A 180 25.70 16.65 -4.08
C ILE A 180 26.42 16.94 -5.40
N SER A 181 25.70 16.83 -6.53
CA SER A 181 26.28 17.10 -7.84
C SER A 181 26.65 18.57 -8.01
N LEU A 182 25.84 19.50 -7.48
CA LEU A 182 26.12 20.93 -7.52
C LEU A 182 27.37 21.26 -6.70
N GLU A 183 27.48 20.74 -5.48
CA GLU A 183 28.66 20.90 -4.63
C GLU A 183 29.91 20.35 -5.32
N PHE A 184 29.83 19.17 -5.94
CA PHE A 184 30.92 18.62 -6.73
C PHE A 184 31.29 19.53 -7.92
N LEU A 185 30.33 20.05 -8.66
CA LEU A 185 30.55 20.96 -9.79
C LEU A 185 31.17 22.30 -9.36
N GLU A 186 30.93 22.77 -8.14
CA GLU A 186 31.56 23.97 -7.58
C GLU A 186 33.07 23.77 -7.35
N THR A 187 33.51 22.55 -7.06
CA THR A 187 34.95 22.24 -6.91
C THR A 187 35.73 22.30 -8.22
N ILE A 188 35.04 22.21 -9.37
CA ILE A 188 35.66 22.24 -10.71
C ILE A 188 35.93 23.70 -11.10
N THR A 189 37.08 24.20 -10.66
CA THR A 189 37.54 25.57 -10.92
C THR A 189 38.77 25.61 -11.82
N VAL A 190 38.88 26.66 -12.63
CA VAL A 190 40.05 27.01 -13.44
C VAL A 190 40.40 28.46 -13.12
N ASP A 191 41.65 28.72 -12.74
CA ASP A 191 42.12 30.06 -12.33
C ASP A 191 41.30 30.71 -11.19
N GLY A 192 40.77 29.89 -10.28
CA GLY A 192 39.96 30.35 -9.14
C GLY A 192 38.52 30.73 -9.47
N VAL A 193 38.09 30.56 -10.73
CA VAL A 193 36.70 30.73 -11.18
C VAL A 193 36.10 29.38 -11.55
N GLN A 194 34.82 29.17 -11.27
CA GLN A 194 34.13 27.95 -11.70
C GLN A 194 34.19 27.82 -13.22
N ARG A 195 34.51 26.63 -13.71
CA ARG A 195 34.58 26.36 -15.14
C ARG A 195 33.21 26.58 -15.80
N GLU A 196 33.17 27.24 -16.95
CA GLU A 196 31.93 27.63 -17.62
C GLU A 196 31.03 26.43 -17.99
N ASP A 197 31.61 25.28 -18.34
CA ASP A 197 30.87 24.05 -18.63
C ASP A 197 30.24 23.43 -17.37
N ALA A 198 30.94 23.45 -16.24
CA ALA A 198 30.42 23.02 -14.95
C ALA A 198 29.27 23.93 -14.51
N LYS A 199 29.39 25.25 -14.69
CA LYS A 199 28.32 26.20 -14.41
C LYS A 199 27.11 26.00 -15.32
N GLN A 200 27.31 25.77 -16.62
CA GLN A 200 26.21 25.50 -17.52
C GLN A 200 25.49 24.19 -17.15
N LEU A 201 26.25 23.16 -16.77
CA LEU A 201 25.70 21.88 -16.34
C LEU A 201 24.91 22.00 -15.03
N SER A 202 25.39 22.78 -14.05
CA SER A 202 24.67 23.02 -12.80
C SER A 202 23.32 23.69 -13.04
N GLU A 203 23.28 24.71 -13.89
CA GLU A 203 22.04 25.39 -14.30
C GLU A 203 21.04 24.43 -14.99
N ILE A 204 21.54 23.58 -15.90
CA ILE A 204 20.72 22.55 -16.56
C ILE A 204 20.15 21.57 -15.53
N MET A 205 21.00 21.05 -14.64
CA MET A 205 20.62 20.06 -13.64
C MET A 205 19.56 20.60 -12.69
N ILE A 206 19.73 21.84 -12.20
CA ILE A 206 18.76 22.49 -11.31
C ILE A 206 17.39 22.53 -11.98
N VAL A 207 17.31 23.07 -13.20
CA VAL A 207 16.02 23.26 -13.88
C VAL A 207 15.37 21.92 -14.21
N VAL A 208 16.12 20.99 -14.80
CA VAL A 208 15.57 19.72 -15.28
C VAL A 208 15.16 18.81 -14.13
N ILE A 209 16.03 18.62 -13.12
CA ILE A 209 15.77 17.67 -12.04
C ILE A 209 14.61 18.15 -11.17
N TRP A 210 14.56 19.45 -10.81
CA TRP A 210 13.43 19.99 -10.05
C TRP A 210 12.12 19.92 -10.83
N PHE A 211 12.13 20.27 -12.12
CA PHE A 211 10.93 20.20 -12.94
C PHE A 211 10.39 18.76 -13.02
N LEU A 212 11.28 17.79 -13.27
CA LEU A 212 10.90 16.37 -13.35
C LEU A 212 10.41 15.84 -12.00
N ALA A 213 11.06 16.20 -10.89
CA ALA A 213 10.63 15.81 -9.55
C ALA A 213 9.21 16.31 -9.28
N ILE A 214 8.93 17.60 -9.49
CA ILE A 214 7.60 18.18 -9.25
C ILE A 214 6.54 17.56 -10.17
N CYS A 215 6.79 17.49 -11.48
CA CYS A 215 5.85 16.86 -12.41
C CYS A 215 5.55 15.41 -12.02
N SER A 216 6.58 14.66 -11.62
CA SER A 216 6.43 13.27 -11.19
C SER A 216 5.63 13.15 -9.89
N ILE A 217 5.93 13.95 -8.87
CA ILE A 217 5.22 13.94 -7.59
C ILE A 217 3.74 14.26 -7.82
N VAL A 218 3.43 15.28 -8.64
CA VAL A 218 2.05 15.68 -8.94
C VAL A 218 1.31 14.60 -9.72
N VAL A 219 1.89 14.09 -10.81
CA VAL A 219 1.22 13.10 -11.68
C VAL A 219 0.98 11.79 -10.92
N HIS A 220 1.98 11.25 -10.23
CA HIS A 220 1.80 10.00 -9.50
C HIS A 220 1.02 10.18 -8.21
N GLY A 221 1.24 11.26 -7.45
CA GLY A 221 0.52 11.54 -6.21
C GLY A 221 -0.98 11.73 -6.42
N LEU A 222 -1.38 12.39 -7.51
CA LEU A 222 -2.81 12.58 -7.84
C LEU A 222 -3.43 11.37 -8.54
N SER A 223 -2.64 10.45 -9.10
CA SER A 223 -3.16 9.33 -9.90
C SER A 223 -4.10 8.40 -9.11
N ILE A 224 -3.80 8.10 -7.84
CA ILE A 224 -4.63 7.21 -7.01
C ILE A 224 -5.96 7.88 -6.62
N PRO A 225 -5.98 9.10 -6.04
CA PRO A 225 -7.22 9.83 -5.79
C PRO A 225 -8.08 10.02 -7.04
N LEU A 226 -7.47 10.41 -8.17
CA LEU A 226 -8.18 10.63 -9.43
C LEU A 226 -8.72 9.33 -10.02
N GLY A 227 -7.95 8.24 -9.95
CA GLY A 227 -8.40 6.91 -10.36
C GLY A 227 -9.62 6.49 -9.55
N LYS A 228 -9.56 6.62 -8.22
CA LYS A 228 -10.67 6.30 -7.31
C LYS A 228 -11.91 7.14 -7.66
N LEU A 229 -11.77 8.45 -7.83
CA LEU A 229 -12.85 9.36 -8.22
C LEU A 229 -13.46 8.96 -9.58
N GLY A 230 -12.63 8.63 -10.57
CA GLY A 230 -13.04 8.16 -11.89
C GLY A 230 -13.87 6.88 -11.89
N PHE A 231 -13.65 5.97 -10.92
CA PHE A 231 -14.49 4.79 -10.73
C PHE A 231 -15.84 5.09 -10.05
N PHE A 232 -15.94 6.16 -9.25
CA PHE A 232 -17.17 6.53 -8.53
C PHE A 232 -18.12 7.42 -9.33
N LEU A 233 -17.61 8.29 -10.22
CA LEU A 233 -18.44 9.15 -11.08
C LEU A 233 -19.44 8.40 -11.99
N PRO A 234 -19.08 7.30 -12.69
CA PRO A 234 -20.04 6.61 -13.56
C PRO A 234 -21.15 5.92 -12.76
N ARG A 235 -20.93 5.56 -11.49
CA ARG A 235 -21.95 4.90 -10.64
C ARG A 235 -22.99 5.88 -10.09
N THR A 236 -22.59 7.12 -9.78
CA THR A 236 -23.53 8.17 -9.32
C THR A 236 -24.32 8.75 -10.49
N LEU A 237 -23.68 8.99 -11.64
CA LEU A 237 -24.38 9.43 -12.85
C LEU A 237 -25.36 8.35 -13.35
N SER A 238 -24.95 7.08 -13.40
CA SER A 238 -25.87 6.00 -13.81
C SER A 238 -27.11 5.92 -12.92
N ARG A 239 -26.96 6.11 -11.59
CA ARG A 239 -28.10 6.16 -10.64
C ARG A 239 -29.02 7.37 -10.87
N ALA A 240 -28.44 8.55 -11.11
CA ALA A 240 -29.19 9.78 -11.38
C ALA A 240 -29.91 9.76 -12.74
N PHE A 241 -29.36 9.07 -13.74
CA PHE A 241 -30.01 8.88 -15.04
C PHE A 241 -31.11 7.81 -15.00
N THR A 242 -30.96 6.73 -14.20
CA THR A 242 -32.05 5.78 -13.98
C THR A 242 -33.21 6.38 -13.19
N SER A 243 -32.96 7.23 -12.18
CA SER A 243 -34.05 7.91 -11.44
C SER A 243 -34.81 8.89 -12.34
N ARG A 244 -34.10 9.62 -13.22
CA ARG A 244 -34.72 10.57 -14.17
C ARG A 244 -35.48 9.88 -15.32
N SER A 245 -35.12 8.65 -15.66
CA SER A 245 -35.84 7.85 -16.67
C SER A 245 -37.11 7.23 -16.09
N GLN A 246 -37.07 6.79 -14.83
CA GLN A 246 -38.23 6.21 -14.14
C GLN A 246 -39.32 7.27 -13.83
N GLU A 247 -38.93 8.52 -13.62
CA GLU A 247 -39.87 9.64 -13.42
C GLU A 247 -40.56 10.09 -14.71
N ARG A 248 -39.95 9.84 -15.88
CA ARG A 248 -40.56 10.13 -17.20
C ARG A 248 -41.53 9.05 -17.67
N ASP A 249 -41.38 7.81 -17.21
CA ASP A 249 -42.23 6.68 -17.65
C ASP A 249 -43.43 6.39 -16.72
N GLN A 250 -43.63 7.15 -15.64
CA GLN A 250 -44.75 6.96 -14.70
C GLN A 250 -45.94 7.92 -14.88
N VAL A 251 -45.99 8.71 -15.95
CA VAL A 251 -47.18 9.53 -16.25
C VAL A 251 -47.99 8.88 -17.37
N PHE A 252 -49.18 8.40 -16.98
CA PHE A 252 -50.29 7.97 -17.83
C PHE A 252 -50.36 6.48 -18.23
N ARG A 253 -50.87 5.65 -17.30
CA ARG A 253 -51.76 4.53 -17.66
C ARG A 253 -53.02 4.59 -16.81
N VAL A 254 -54.08 5.15 -17.39
CA VAL A 254 -55.46 4.96 -16.95
C VAL A 254 -55.89 3.58 -17.43
N SER A 255 -56.29 2.69 -16.52
CA SER A 255 -57.13 1.54 -16.86
C SER A 255 -57.93 1.10 -15.66
N ASP A 256 -59.22 0.96 -15.94
CA ASP A 256 -60.36 0.81 -15.04
C ASP A 256 -60.36 -0.46 -14.18
N SER A 257 -61.16 -0.32 -13.12
CA SER A 257 -61.64 -1.33 -12.17
C SER A 257 -62.09 -2.65 -12.80
N ALA A 258 -61.65 -3.79 -12.22
CA ALA A 258 -62.52 -4.85 -11.68
C ALA A 258 -61.73 -6.12 -11.29
N ARG A 259 -61.93 -6.59 -10.06
CA ARG A 259 -61.68 -7.96 -9.54
C ARG A 259 -62.89 -8.87 -9.89
N PRO A 260 -62.94 -10.21 -9.60
CA PRO A 260 -61.91 -11.18 -9.17
C PRO A 260 -61.99 -12.60 -9.84
N SER A 261 -61.05 -13.46 -9.43
CA SER A 261 -61.21 -14.90 -9.10
C SER A 261 -61.37 -16.01 -10.17
N ALA A 262 -60.40 -16.92 -10.08
CA ALA A 262 -60.53 -18.38 -9.86
C ALA A 262 -60.68 -19.35 -11.04
N THR A 263 -60.10 -20.53 -10.80
CA THR A 263 -60.25 -21.82 -11.51
C THR A 263 -59.65 -21.87 -12.92
N GLY A 264 -58.90 -22.88 -13.35
CA GLY A 264 -58.50 -24.16 -12.81
C GLY A 264 -57.96 -25.01 -13.97
N VAL A 265 -57.54 -26.23 -13.64
CA VAL A 265 -57.62 -27.41 -14.53
C VAL A 265 -56.47 -27.63 -15.54
N LEU A 266 -55.61 -28.57 -15.14
CA LEU A 266 -55.12 -29.77 -15.86
C LEU A 266 -54.73 -29.65 -17.34
N ARG A 267 -53.51 -30.10 -17.69
CA ARG A 267 -53.39 -31.18 -18.68
C ARG A 267 -52.05 -31.93 -18.60
N GLU A 268 -52.19 -33.20 -18.25
CA GLU A 268 -51.22 -34.29 -18.32
C GLU A 268 -51.12 -34.85 -19.75
N ARG A 269 -49.91 -35.24 -20.21
CA ARG A 269 -49.72 -36.38 -21.12
C ARG A 269 -48.25 -36.86 -21.24
N ARG A 270 -47.99 -37.99 -20.59
CA ARG A 270 -46.98 -39.04 -20.92
C ARG A 270 -47.46 -39.81 -22.20
N PRO A 271 -46.84 -40.92 -22.67
CA PRO A 271 -45.44 -41.40 -22.68
C PRO A 271 -45.03 -42.07 -24.04
N ARG A 272 -43.75 -42.45 -24.21
CA ARG A 272 -43.17 -43.69 -24.84
C ARG A 272 -41.79 -43.36 -25.43
N ARG A 273 -40.65 -44.02 -25.15
CA ARG A 273 -40.20 -45.43 -24.98
C ARG A 273 -39.40 -45.89 -26.21
N ALA A 274 -38.06 -45.97 -26.07
CA ALA A 274 -37.08 -46.92 -26.67
C ALA A 274 -35.69 -46.22 -26.75
N ARG A 275 -34.65 -46.65 -26.01
CA ARG A 275 -33.56 -47.58 -26.41
C ARG A 275 -32.90 -47.15 -27.75
N ASP A 276 -31.59 -46.96 -27.90
CA ASP A 276 -30.42 -47.56 -27.25
C ASP A 276 -29.13 -46.76 -27.59
N ARG A 277 -28.09 -46.91 -26.75
CA ARG A 277 -26.63 -46.77 -27.00
C ARG A 277 -25.95 -45.39 -27.19
N SER A 278 -25.12 -45.07 -26.19
CA SER A 278 -23.99 -44.11 -26.12
C SER A 278 -22.79 -44.52 -27.00
N PRO A 279 -21.64 -43.79 -27.07
CA PRO A 279 -21.23 -42.55 -26.34
C PRO A 279 -20.48 -41.48 -27.19
N SER A 280 -20.03 -40.45 -26.46
CA SER A 280 -18.86 -39.56 -26.65
C SER A 280 -18.99 -38.19 -27.35
N SER A 281 -18.86 -37.17 -26.49
CA SER A 281 -18.06 -35.93 -26.59
C SER A 281 -18.19 -35.00 -27.80
N ALA A 282 -18.68 -33.79 -27.56
CA ALA A 282 -17.90 -32.55 -27.73
C ALA A 282 -18.73 -31.38 -27.17
N GLY A 283 -18.16 -30.70 -26.17
CA GLY A 283 -18.76 -29.52 -25.55
C GLY A 283 -18.49 -28.25 -26.36
N ASN A 284 -19.46 -27.34 -26.32
CA ASN A 284 -19.26 -25.94 -26.67
C ASN A 284 -19.98 -25.05 -25.65
N SER A 285 -19.19 -24.14 -25.07
CA SER A 285 -19.54 -22.76 -24.71
C SER A 285 -20.68 -22.49 -23.72
N THR A 286 -20.34 -21.90 -22.56
CA THR A 286 -20.70 -20.52 -22.13
C THR A 286 -20.90 -20.38 -20.61
N ARG A 287 -20.13 -19.46 -20.02
CA ARG A 287 -20.37 -18.57 -18.85
C ARG A 287 -21.34 -19.03 -17.73
N PRO A 288 -20.95 -18.99 -16.44
CA PRO A 288 -21.92 -18.94 -15.35
C PRO A 288 -22.25 -17.50 -14.93
N ILE A 289 -23.56 -17.26 -14.88
CA ILE A 289 -24.25 -16.11 -14.30
C ILE A 289 -24.32 -16.31 -12.78
N TYR A 290 -23.94 -15.29 -12.01
CA TYR A 290 -24.21 -15.23 -10.57
C TYR A 290 -25.66 -14.84 -10.32
N ARG A 291 -26.36 -15.58 -9.45
CA ARG A 291 -27.65 -15.16 -8.87
C ARG A 291 -27.62 -15.33 -7.36
N ILE A 292 -27.82 -14.22 -6.68
CA ILE A 292 -27.93 -14.06 -5.23
C ILE A 292 -29.42 -14.09 -4.85
N GLY A 293 -29.77 -14.73 -3.74
CA GLY A 293 -31.06 -14.55 -3.06
C GLY A 293 -31.43 -15.70 -2.11
N GLY A 294 -31.64 -15.38 -0.83
CA GLY A 294 -32.05 -16.29 0.26
C GLY A 294 -33.42 -16.95 0.07
N SER A 295 -34.00 -17.70 1.01
CA SER A 295 -33.88 -17.74 2.47
C SER A 295 -34.64 -18.99 3.03
N VAL A 296 -34.53 -19.21 4.35
CA VAL A 296 -35.52 -19.84 5.26
C VAL A 296 -35.56 -21.39 5.44
N ILE A 297 -34.95 -21.80 6.56
CA ILE A 297 -35.41 -22.69 7.68
C ILE A 297 -36.19 -23.99 7.38
N GLN A 298 -35.69 -25.13 7.87
CA GLN A 298 -36.47 -25.98 8.80
C GLN A 298 -35.63 -27.00 9.61
N HIS A 299 -35.96 -27.07 10.91
CA HIS A 299 -35.50 -28.06 11.89
C HIS A 299 -35.99 -29.48 11.56
N ALA A 300 -35.17 -30.49 11.86
CA ALA A 300 -35.65 -31.82 12.18
C ALA A 300 -34.75 -32.47 13.25
N ASN A 301 -35.39 -32.82 14.36
CA ASN A 301 -34.87 -33.55 15.50
C ASN A 301 -35.10 -35.04 15.25
N SER A 302 -34.12 -35.91 15.51
CA SER A 302 -34.38 -37.35 15.68
C SER A 302 -33.24 -38.03 16.45
N ASP A 303 -33.53 -38.36 17.70
CA ASP A 303 -32.82 -39.32 18.54
C ASP A 303 -32.97 -40.76 18.01
N VAL A 304 -31.97 -41.62 18.26
CA VAL A 304 -32.06 -42.96 18.91
C VAL A 304 -30.83 -43.85 18.59
N ASN A 305 -29.99 -43.98 19.63
CA ASN A 305 -29.26 -45.14 20.21
C ASN A 305 -28.94 -46.45 19.43
N THR A 306 -27.65 -46.87 19.53
CA THR A 306 -27.06 -48.22 19.86
C THR A 306 -25.65 -48.31 19.21
N GLY A 307 -24.56 -48.87 19.74
CA GLY A 307 -24.16 -49.49 21.00
C GLY A 307 -22.67 -49.92 20.88
N ALA A 308 -21.93 -49.87 22.01
CA ALA A 308 -20.70 -50.61 22.37
C ALA A 308 -19.44 -50.62 21.45
N ASN A 309 -18.34 -50.01 21.93
CA ASN A 309 -17.10 -50.70 22.36
C ASN A 309 -15.95 -49.69 22.59
N THR A 310 -15.41 -49.67 23.81
CA THR A 310 -14.13 -49.04 24.22
C THR A 310 -12.99 -50.07 24.11
N PRO A 311 -11.71 -49.65 23.90
CA PRO A 311 -10.86 -49.24 25.03
C PRO A 311 -9.90 -48.05 24.79
N VAL A 312 -9.78 -47.24 25.85
CA VAL A 312 -8.58 -46.60 26.45
C VAL A 312 -7.41 -46.21 25.54
N GLU A 313 -7.02 -44.91 25.50
CA GLU A 313 -5.77 -44.38 26.13
C GLU A 313 -5.50 -42.87 25.83
N LEU A 314 -5.14 -42.14 26.92
CA LEU A 314 -4.40 -40.85 27.07
C LEU A 314 -4.79 -39.56 26.29
N ARG A 315 -5.37 -38.59 27.01
CA ARG A 315 -5.44 -37.15 26.65
C ARG A 315 -4.57 -36.31 27.60
N PRO A 316 -3.74 -35.37 27.11
CA PRO A 316 -3.16 -34.33 27.95
C PRO A 316 -4.16 -33.18 28.18
N SER A 317 -4.14 -32.71 29.43
CA SER A 317 -4.95 -31.66 30.06
C SER A 317 -4.77 -30.25 29.47
N ARG A 318 -5.88 -29.58 29.16
CA ARG A 318 -5.96 -28.11 28.99
C ARG A 318 -6.40 -27.46 30.31
N PRO A 319 -5.85 -26.30 30.71
CA PRO A 319 -6.28 -25.61 31.92
C PRO A 319 -7.62 -24.87 31.72
N SER A 320 -8.45 -24.93 32.75
CA SER A 320 -9.78 -24.31 32.88
C SER A 320 -9.71 -22.81 33.21
N THR A 321 -10.48 -21.99 32.50
CA THR A 321 -10.69 -20.57 32.77
C THR A 321 -11.71 -20.37 33.91
N PRO A 322 -11.46 -19.52 34.91
CA PRO A 322 -12.44 -19.20 35.96
C PRO A 322 -13.52 -18.22 35.45
N PRO A 323 -14.77 -18.29 35.98
CA PRO A 323 -15.85 -17.38 35.61
C PRO A 323 -15.78 -16.08 36.44
N ASN A 324 -16.33 -15.00 35.89
CA ASN A 324 -16.42 -13.63 36.45
C ASN A 324 -15.20 -12.71 36.31
N VAL A 325 -15.04 -12.13 35.11
CA VAL A 325 -14.68 -10.71 35.00
C VAL A 325 -15.58 -10.09 33.93
N ALA A 326 -16.44 -9.17 34.36
CA ALA A 326 -17.34 -8.41 33.50
C ALA A 326 -16.52 -7.57 32.51
N VAL A 327 -16.78 -7.76 31.22
CA VAL A 327 -16.24 -6.92 30.15
C VAL A 327 -16.99 -5.59 30.18
N THR A 328 -16.42 -4.60 30.85
CA THR A 328 -16.86 -3.20 30.76
C THR A 328 -16.59 -2.72 29.33
N ARG A 329 -17.63 -2.67 28.49
CA ARG A 329 -17.56 -2.07 27.15
C ARG A 329 -17.51 -0.54 27.28
N THR A 330 -16.45 0.06 26.76
CA THR A 330 -16.16 1.51 26.83
C THR A 330 -16.84 2.34 25.73
N ILE A 331 -17.92 1.86 25.12
CA ILE A 331 -18.62 2.63 24.07
C ILE A 331 -20.14 2.54 24.29
N ARG A 332 -20.74 3.66 24.73
CA ARG A 332 -22.20 3.88 24.80
C ARG A 332 -22.64 4.71 23.60
N PHE A 333 -23.76 4.33 22.98
CA PHE A 333 -24.41 5.11 21.93
C PHE A 333 -25.55 5.96 22.53
N PRO A 334 -25.98 7.05 21.86
CA PRO A 334 -26.83 8.08 22.48
C PRO A 334 -28.28 7.67 22.84
N ASP A 335 -28.71 6.45 22.52
CA ASP A 335 -30.12 6.02 22.65
C ASP A 335 -30.36 5.00 23.78
N ASP A 336 -29.37 4.73 24.64
CA ASP A 336 -29.54 3.80 25.78
C ASP A 336 -30.17 4.51 27.00
N GLU A 337 -31.49 4.43 27.16
CA GLU A 337 -32.15 4.83 28.42
C GLU A 337 -31.91 3.81 29.55
N PRO A 338 -31.65 4.26 30.79
CA PRO A 338 -31.40 3.35 31.92
C PRO A 338 -32.68 2.69 32.42
N ALA A 339 -32.70 1.35 32.42
CA ALA A 339 -33.73 0.57 33.09
C ALA A 339 -33.72 0.82 34.61
N ALA A 340 -34.82 1.36 35.13
CA ALA A 340 -35.05 1.57 36.55
C ALA A 340 -35.15 0.21 37.28
N ILE A 341 -34.32 0.03 38.31
CA ILE A 341 -34.39 -1.12 39.21
C ILE A 341 -35.50 -0.85 40.23
N VAL A 342 -36.61 -1.59 40.09
CA VAL A 342 -37.68 -1.68 41.09
C VAL A 342 -37.21 -2.58 42.23
N GLY A 343 -37.06 -2.01 43.42
CA GLY A 343 -36.81 -2.75 44.66
C GLY A 343 -38.11 -3.15 45.37
N SER A 344 -38.42 -4.45 45.39
CA SER A 344 -39.23 -5.15 46.41
C SER A 344 -38.31 -6.21 47.03
N ASP A 345 -38.30 -6.60 48.30
CA ASP A 345 -39.19 -6.45 49.46
C ASP A 345 -38.28 -6.79 50.69
N ARG A 346 -38.35 -6.04 51.79
CA ARG A 346 -38.88 -6.44 53.13
C ARG A 346 -38.29 -7.67 53.86
N SER A 347 -38.11 -7.41 55.17
CA SER A 347 -38.13 -8.29 56.35
C SER A 347 -37.00 -9.32 56.56
N THR A 348 -36.13 -9.05 57.54
CA THR A 348 -36.24 -9.54 58.94
C THR A 348 -35.35 -8.73 59.86
#